data_AF-C6C4W4-F1
#
_entry.id   AF-C6C4W4-F1
#
_cell.length_a   1.000
_cell.length_b   1.000
_cell.length_c   1.000
_cell.angle_alpha   90.00
_cell.angle_beta   90.00
_cell.angle_gamma   90.00
#
_symmetry.space_group_name_H-M   'P 1'
#
loop_
_entity.id
_entity.type
_entity.pdbx_description
1 polymer ?
#
loop_
_entity_poly.entity_id
_entity_poly.type
_entity_poly.pdbx_seq_one_letter_code
_entity_poly.pdbx_strand_id
1 'polypeptide(L)'
;MMKMPRLLLPLLMAMIFCLGLMFVYAIYWGDDDYNLVRQYQLEDNVTVNLLQLDSGAPAGSVYRYTVSANGGETVDVLKTNSRDADIHMQDGVLVINVTGDVYRLNNRIRLGDGDDTLKTRITVTHQ
;
A
#
# COMPACT_ATOMS: atom_id res chain seq x y z
N MET A 1 -57.16 -9.86 -2.59
CA MET A 1 -55.94 -9.75 -3.42
C MET A 1 -55.51 -8.28 -3.46
N MET A 2 -54.51 -7.87 -2.67
CA MET A 2 -53.97 -6.51 -2.73
C MET A 2 -53.21 -6.33 -4.05
N LYS A 3 -53.62 -5.35 -4.87
CA LYS A 3 -52.87 -4.93 -6.06
C LYS A 3 -51.62 -4.19 -5.59
N MET A 4 -50.46 -4.77 -5.86
CA MET A 4 -49.18 -4.12 -5.63
C MET A 4 -49.14 -2.80 -6.41
N PRO A 5 -48.72 -1.67 -5.81
CA PRO A 5 -48.63 -0.38 -6.50
C PRO A 5 -47.71 -0.52 -7.72
N ARG A 6 -48.11 0.03 -8.88
CA ARG A 6 -47.35 -0.05 -10.14
C ARG A 6 -45.92 0.48 -10.06
N LEU A 7 -45.60 1.23 -9.01
CA LEU A 7 -44.30 1.81 -8.73
C LEU A 7 -43.42 0.97 -7.80
N LEU A 8 -43.96 -0.08 -7.15
CA LEU A 8 -43.20 -0.84 -6.15
C LEU A 8 -42.13 -1.73 -6.78
N LEU A 9 -42.44 -2.33 -7.94
CA LEU A 9 -41.52 -3.20 -8.68
C LEU A 9 -40.30 -2.45 -9.25
N PRO A 10 -40.43 -1.32 -9.97
CA PRO A 10 -39.26 -0.59 -10.45
C PRO A 10 -38.40 -0.02 -9.30
N LEU A 11 -39.02 0.35 -8.18
CA LEU A 11 -38.30 0.86 -7.01
C LEU A 11 -37.50 -0.24 -6.31
N LEU A 12 -38.05 -1.46 -6.23
CA LEU A 12 -37.34 -2.64 -5.74
C LEU A 12 -36.12 -2.98 -6.62
N MET A 13 -36.29 -2.95 -7.94
CA MET A 13 -35.20 -3.23 -8.89
C MET A 13 -34.09 -2.18 -8.81
N ALA A 14 -34.43 -0.90 -8.69
CA ALA A 14 -33.46 0.18 -8.50
C ALA A 14 -32.69 0.00 -7.17
N MET A 15 -33.37 -0.38 -6.10
CA MET A 15 -32.74 -0.62 -4.80
C MET A 15 -31.76 -1.81 -4.86
N ILE A 16 -32.14 -2.92 -5.50
CA ILE A 16 -31.25 -4.08 -5.68
C ILE A 16 -30.03 -3.70 -6.53
N PHE A 17 -30.24 -2.93 -7.60
CA PHE A 17 -29.16 -2.47 -8.46
C PHE A 17 -28.18 -1.55 -7.71
N CYS A 18 -28.68 -0.59 -6.93
CA CYS A 18 -27.84 0.26 -6.09
C CYS A 18 -27.07 -0.52 -5.03
N LEU A 19 -27.70 -1.50 -4.38
CA LEU A 19 -27.02 -2.39 -3.42
C LEU A 19 -25.91 -3.20 -4.09
N GLY A 20 -26.16 -3.72 -5.30
CA GLY A 20 -25.17 -4.40 -6.10
C GLY A 20 -23.98 -3.51 -6.45
N LEU A 21 -24.23 -2.26 -6.88
CA LEU A 21 -23.16 -1.30 -7.15
C LEU A 21 -22.38 -0.92 -5.90
N MET A 22 -23.03 -0.70 -4.77
CA MET A 22 -22.34 -0.42 -3.50
C MET A 22 -21.49 -1.61 -3.04
N PHE A 23 -21.96 -2.83 -3.24
CA PHE A 23 -21.21 -4.05 -2.92
C PHE A 23 -19.98 -4.20 -3.81
N VAL A 24 -20.13 -3.98 -5.13
CA VAL A 24 -18.99 -3.95 -6.07
C VAL A 24 -18.03 -2.83 -5.70
N TYR A 25 -18.53 -1.64 -5.38
CA TYR A 25 -17.68 -0.53 -4.94
C TYR A 25 -16.86 -0.90 -3.70
N ALA A 26 -17.49 -1.48 -2.67
CA ALA A 26 -16.82 -1.87 -1.44
C ALA A 26 -15.73 -2.93 -1.64
N ILE A 27 -15.90 -3.86 -2.59
CA ILE A 27 -14.91 -4.94 -2.83
C ILE A 27 -13.72 -4.45 -3.67
N TYR A 28 -13.97 -3.59 -4.67
CA TYR A 28 -12.95 -3.20 -5.64
C TYR A 28 -12.29 -1.85 -5.34
N TRP A 29 -12.96 -0.98 -4.58
CA TRP A 29 -12.50 0.35 -4.20
C TRP A 29 -12.44 0.55 -2.68
N GLY A 30 -12.64 -0.50 -1.87
CA GLY A 30 -12.22 -0.46 -0.47
C GLY A 30 -10.72 -0.19 -0.43
N ASP A 31 -10.31 0.87 0.27
CA ASP A 31 -8.89 1.13 0.48
C ASP A 31 -8.29 -0.05 1.25
N ASP A 32 -7.20 -0.61 0.74
CA ASP A 32 -6.40 -1.59 1.49
C ASP A 32 -5.97 -0.93 2.82
N ASP A 33 -6.44 -1.43 3.97
CA ASP A 33 -6.00 -0.91 5.27
C ASP A 33 -4.62 -1.49 5.61
N TYR A 34 -3.65 -0.61 5.87
CA TYR A 34 -2.31 -0.99 6.28
C TYR A 34 -2.01 -0.49 7.70
N ASN A 35 -1.54 -1.39 8.55
CA ASN A 35 -1.08 -1.05 9.90
C ASN A 35 0.45 -0.94 9.96
N LEU A 36 0.94 0.04 10.72
CA LEU A 36 2.37 0.19 10.98
C LEU A 36 2.90 -0.97 11.85
N VAL A 37 3.82 -1.74 11.30
CA VAL A 37 4.50 -2.84 12.00
C VAL A 37 5.80 -2.38 12.61
N ARG A 38 6.58 -1.59 11.85
CA ARG A 38 7.91 -1.14 12.27
C ARG A 38 8.28 0.15 11.56
N GLN A 39 9.00 1.02 12.26
CA GLN A 39 9.62 2.21 11.70
C GLN A 39 11.13 2.13 11.91
N TYR A 40 11.89 2.42 10.86
CA TYR A 40 13.33 2.57 10.86
C TYR A 40 13.64 4.06 10.72
N GLN A 41 14.35 4.63 11.68
CA GLN A 41 14.93 5.97 11.56
C GLN A 41 16.41 5.81 11.25
N LEU A 42 16.83 6.34 10.11
CA LEU A 42 18.18 6.21 9.59
C LEU A 42 18.86 7.58 9.56
N GLU A 43 20.13 7.57 9.17
CA GLU A 43 20.91 8.78 8.89
C GLU A 43 20.23 9.67 7.83
N ASP A 44 20.64 10.94 7.76
CA ASP A 44 20.12 11.93 6.81
C ASP A 44 18.60 12.12 6.84
N ASN A 45 17.98 11.94 8.02
CA ASN A 45 16.53 12.05 8.24
C ASN A 45 15.70 11.15 7.31
N VAL A 46 16.24 9.98 6.93
CA VAL A 46 15.52 8.97 6.17
C VAL A 46 14.70 8.13 7.14
N THR A 47 13.40 8.05 6.91
CA THR A 47 12.48 7.17 7.64
C THR A 47 11.95 6.11 6.68
N VAL A 48 12.03 4.84 7.09
CA VAL A 48 11.42 3.72 6.38
C VAL A 48 10.36 3.08 7.27
N ASN A 49 9.13 2.99 6.78
CA ASN A 49 8.05 2.32 7.48
C ASN A 49 7.75 0.98 6.82
N LEU A 50 7.60 -0.06 7.64
CA LEU A 50 7.03 -1.34 7.27
C LEU A 50 5.58 -1.37 7.71
N LEU A 51 4.70 -1.50 6.74
CA LEU A 51 3.26 -1.63 6.94
C LEU A 51 2.80 -3.04 6.56
N GLN A 52 1.80 -3.58 7.26
CA GLN A 52 1.18 -4.87 6.94
C GLN A 52 -0.28 -4.65 6.55
N LEU A 53 -0.70 -5.32 5.48
CA LEU A 53 -2.09 -5.34 5.04
C LEU A 53 -2.95 -6.02 6.11
N ASP A 54 -3.83 -5.25 6.76
CA ASP A 54 -4.71 -5.70 7.84
C ASP A 54 -6.04 -6.25 7.31
N SER A 55 -6.59 -5.59 6.28
CA SER A 55 -7.83 -5.97 5.62
C SER A 55 -7.63 -6.07 4.10
N GLY A 56 -8.30 -7.03 3.44
CA GLY A 56 -8.14 -7.32 2.00
C GLY A 56 -7.62 -8.73 1.70
N ALA A 57 -7.46 -9.07 0.41
CA ALA A 57 -6.94 -10.38 0.00
C ALA A 57 -5.61 -10.20 -0.77
N PRO A 58 -4.48 -10.81 -0.32
CA PRO A 58 -4.28 -11.64 0.87
C PRO A 58 -3.81 -10.83 2.10
N ALA A 59 -4.74 -10.45 3.00
CA ALA A 59 -4.41 -9.82 4.28
C ALA A 59 -3.46 -10.70 5.12
N GLY A 60 -2.64 -10.04 5.93
CA GLY A 60 -1.66 -10.69 6.81
C GLY A 60 -0.40 -11.21 6.10
N SER A 61 -0.38 -11.29 4.77
CA SER A 61 0.74 -11.84 3.98
C SER A 61 1.37 -10.84 3.01
N VAL A 62 0.95 -9.58 3.08
CA VAL A 62 1.43 -8.50 2.21
C VAL A 62 1.97 -7.38 3.06
N TYR A 63 3.21 -7.01 2.76
CA TYR A 63 3.95 -5.95 3.42
C TYR A 63 4.25 -4.84 2.42
N ARG A 64 4.18 -3.60 2.92
CA ARG A 64 4.47 -2.39 2.17
C ARG A 64 5.56 -1.62 2.90
N TYR A 65 6.67 -1.37 2.21
CA TYR A 65 7.71 -0.47 2.67
C TYR A 65 7.46 0.91 2.06
N THR A 66 7.42 1.92 2.92
CA THR A 66 7.34 3.32 2.51
C THR A 66 8.55 4.08 3.01
N VAL A 67 8.99 5.09 2.26
CA VAL A 67 10.16 5.89 2.59
C VAL A 67 9.80 7.36 2.55
N SER A 68 10.23 8.09 3.56
CA SER A 68 10.29 9.56 3.54
C SER A 68 11.70 10.00 3.90
N ALA A 69 12.12 11.15 3.37
CA ALA A 69 13.44 11.70 3.62
C ALA A 69 13.34 13.22 3.71
N ASN A 70 14.05 13.81 4.69
CA ASN A 70 14.10 15.26 4.93
C ASN A 70 12.71 15.93 5.00
N GLY A 71 11.72 15.26 5.60
CA GLY A 71 10.35 15.78 5.71
C GLY A 71 9.56 15.84 4.39
N GLY A 72 10.08 15.24 3.32
CA GLY A 72 9.37 15.08 2.05
C GLY A 72 8.22 14.07 2.11
N GLU A 73 7.52 13.94 0.98
CA GLU A 73 6.40 13.01 0.83
C GLU A 73 6.83 11.56 1.13
N THR A 74 5.95 10.83 1.81
CA THR A 74 6.14 9.39 2.02
C THR A 74 5.76 8.65 0.74
N VAL A 75 6.71 7.89 0.19
CA VAL A 75 6.55 7.17 -1.07
C VAL A 75 6.56 5.67 -0.82
N ASP A 76 5.62 4.96 -1.43
CA ASP A 76 5.61 3.50 -1.49
C ASP A 76 6.78 3.01 -2.37
N VAL A 77 7.73 2.27 -1.79
CA VAL A 77 8.93 1.80 -2.51
C VAL A 77 8.92 0.31 -2.83
N LEU A 78 8.26 -0.50 -1.99
CA LEU A 78 8.26 -1.95 -2.15
C LEU A 78 6.98 -2.56 -1.56
N LYS A 79 6.31 -3.42 -2.33
CA LYS A 79 5.21 -4.29 -1.87
C LYS A 79 5.64 -5.74 -2.06
N THR A 80 5.62 -6.55 -1.01
CA THR A 80 6.19 -7.90 -0.99
C THR A 80 5.44 -8.81 -0.01
N ASN A 81 5.64 -10.12 -0.06
CA ASN A 81 5.20 -11.07 0.98
C ASN A 81 6.19 -11.22 2.15
N SER A 82 7.31 -10.48 2.13
CA SER A 82 8.33 -10.57 3.16
C SER A 82 8.31 -9.36 4.10
N ARG A 83 8.37 -9.64 5.40
CA ARG A 83 8.53 -8.61 6.46
C ARG A 83 9.98 -8.35 6.82
N ASP A 84 10.86 -9.30 6.47
CA ASP A 84 12.23 -9.39 6.99
C ASP A 84 13.19 -8.85 5.93
N ALA A 85 13.19 -7.52 5.78
CA ALA A 85 14.16 -6.80 4.99
C ALA A 85 15.29 -6.24 5.88
N ASP A 86 16.53 -6.36 5.41
CA ASP A 86 17.67 -5.63 5.97
C ASP A 86 17.70 -4.23 5.35
N ILE A 87 17.66 -3.21 6.20
CA ILE A 87 17.48 -1.81 5.83
C ILE A 87 18.51 -0.96 6.56
N HIS A 88 19.34 -0.27 5.80
CA HIS A 88 20.39 0.60 6.33
C HIS A 88 20.81 1.65 5.30
N MET A 89 21.57 2.65 5.77
CA MET A 89 22.26 3.60 4.89
C MET A 89 23.68 3.10 4.60
N GLN A 90 24.15 3.26 3.37
CA GLN A 90 25.52 2.97 2.98
C GLN A 90 26.01 4.08 2.03
N ASP A 91 27.02 4.84 2.43
CA ASP A 91 27.61 5.92 1.63
C ASP A 91 26.58 6.90 1.04
N GLY A 92 25.55 7.26 1.82
CA GLY A 92 24.45 8.13 1.39
C GLY A 92 23.43 7.46 0.45
N VAL A 93 23.44 6.14 0.34
CA VAL A 93 22.47 5.33 -0.41
C VAL A 93 21.60 4.54 0.56
N LEU A 94 20.29 4.61 0.41
CA LEU A 94 19.36 3.73 1.11
C LEU A 94 19.44 2.32 0.52
N VAL A 95 19.84 1.35 1.33
CA VAL A 95 19.92 -0.06 0.95
C VAL A 95 18.76 -0.82 1.57
N ILE A 96 18.02 -1.56 0.74
CA ILE A 96 16.93 -2.45 1.16
C ILE A 96 17.19 -3.83 0.54
N ASN A 97 17.53 -4.80 1.37
CA ASN A 97 17.73 -6.19 0.97
C ASN A 97 16.55 -7.02 1.46
N VAL A 98 15.81 -7.63 0.54
CA VAL A 98 14.63 -8.44 0.87
C VAL A 98 14.72 -9.81 0.21
N THR A 99 14.27 -10.85 0.92
CA THR A 99 14.05 -12.18 0.36
C THR A 99 12.56 -12.46 0.32
N GLY A 100 12.00 -12.67 -0.87
CA GLY A 100 10.57 -12.90 -1.08
C GLY A 100 10.08 -12.48 -2.47
N ASP A 101 8.77 -12.61 -2.69
CA ASP A 101 8.12 -12.17 -3.91
C ASP A 101 7.84 -10.67 -3.87
N VAL A 102 8.03 -10.01 -5.02
CA VAL A 102 7.79 -8.58 -5.17
C VAL A 102 6.58 -8.33 -6.04
N TYR A 103 5.60 -7.64 -5.48
CA TYR A 103 4.35 -7.25 -6.15
C TYR A 103 4.44 -5.85 -6.74
N ARG A 104 5.25 -4.97 -6.13
CA ARG A 104 5.50 -3.61 -6.62
C ARG A 104 6.87 -3.14 -6.17
N LEU A 105 7.57 -2.44 -7.06
CA LEU A 105 8.86 -1.81 -6.80
C LEU A 105 8.84 -0.39 -7.34
N ASN A 106 9.27 0.57 -6.54
CA ASN A 106 9.51 1.95 -6.94
C ASN A 106 10.77 2.46 -6.22
N ASN A 107 11.74 2.93 -6.98
CA ASN A 107 13.02 3.41 -6.46
C ASN A 107 13.18 4.93 -6.58
N ARG A 108 12.14 5.65 -7.04
CA ARG A 108 12.18 7.11 -7.15
C ARG A 108 11.59 7.72 -5.88
N ILE A 109 12.48 8.14 -4.98
CA ILE A 109 12.14 8.79 -3.71
C ILE A 109 12.64 10.23 -3.81
N ARG A 110 11.74 11.21 -3.75
CA ARG A 110 12.08 12.63 -3.85
C ARG A 110 12.46 13.21 -2.49
N LEU A 111 13.37 14.17 -2.50
CA LEU A 111 13.79 14.92 -1.32
C LEU A 111 13.04 16.26 -1.31
N GLY A 112 11.99 16.37 -0.48
CA GLY A 112 11.19 17.61 -0.36
C GLY A 112 10.55 18.06 -1.68
N ASP A 113 10.59 19.38 -1.94
CA ASP A 113 9.96 20.03 -3.10
C ASP A 113 10.88 20.13 -4.34
N GLY A 114 12.09 19.55 -4.27
CA GLY A 114 13.11 19.62 -5.33
C GLY A 114 13.07 18.44 -6.32
N ASP A 115 13.93 18.53 -7.34
CA ASP A 115 14.21 17.42 -8.28
C ASP A 115 15.18 16.37 -7.72
N ASP A 116 15.76 16.63 -6.55
CA ASP A 116 16.71 15.73 -5.89
C ASP A 116 16.02 14.43 -5.45
N THR A 117 16.72 13.32 -5.64
CA THR A 117 16.22 11.98 -5.28
C THR A 117 17.17 11.28 -4.33
N LEU A 118 16.62 10.57 -3.35
CA LEU A 118 17.37 9.69 -2.48
C LEU A 118 17.89 8.52 -3.33
N LYS A 119 19.22 8.39 -3.39
CA LYS A 119 19.85 7.23 -4.02
C LYS A 119 19.42 5.98 -3.26
N THR A 120 18.87 5.01 -3.99
CA THR A 120 18.31 3.80 -3.39
C THR A 120 18.79 2.56 -4.13
N ARG A 121 19.23 1.56 -3.39
CA ARG A 121 19.57 0.22 -3.89
C ARG A 121 18.62 -0.78 -3.24
N ILE A 122 17.78 -1.42 -4.06
CA ILE A 122 16.88 -2.48 -3.61
C ILE A 122 17.37 -3.79 -4.22
N THR A 123 17.69 -4.76 -3.37
CA THR A 123 18.08 -6.11 -3.79
C THR A 123 17.00 -7.09 -3.37
N VAL A 124 16.53 -7.86 -4.34
CA VAL A 124 15.46 -8.85 -4.17
C VAL A 124 16.06 -10.23 -4.43
N THR A 125 15.96 -11.10 -3.42
CA THR A 125 16.34 -12.51 -3.54
C THR A 125 15.07 -13.36 -3.59
N HIS A 126 14.94 -14.21 -4.61
CA HIS A 126 13.83 -15.15 -4.72
C HIS A 126 14.19 -16.48 -4.05
N GLN A 127 13.19 -17.16 -3.47
CA GLN A 127 13.30 -18.52 -2.95
C GLN A 127 12.74 -19.53 -3.94
#